data_AF-A0A3L6RHY4-F1
#
_entry.id   AF-A0A3L6RHY4-F1
#
_cell.length_a   1.000
_cell.length_b   1.000
_cell.length_c   1.000
_cell.angle_alpha   90.00
_cell.angle_beta   90.00
_cell.angle_gamma   90.00
#
_symmetry.space_group_name_H-M   'P 1'
#
loop_
_entity.id
_entity.type
_entity.pdbx_description
1 polymer ?
#
loop_
_entity_poly.entity_id
_entity_poly.type
_entity_poly.pdbx_seq_one_letter_code
_entity_poly.pdbx_strand_id
1 'polypeptide(L)'
;MPRPVAHAIGYVVHGLGFYHIPHPPLPRAKKELKSALTSVVGGQLSKEQVQQQLQRIFPGKWDWEITDHVQNTFITKFPSKIDLQRAIAFGGADVREAGVPPGTRLQFEVWHEKEEGFLLPKVWIRVYGIRKSLREFLNLWAVGSMLGSTQTVDMEMSRNSDFGRIFIAVLNPRFNPSTLRCGYR
;
A
#
# COMPACT_ATOMS: atom_id res chain seq x y z
N MET A 1 21.92 -13.18 9.55
CA MET A 1 20.64 -13.36 8.84
C MET A 1 20.94 -13.86 7.42
N PRO A 2 20.18 -14.83 6.88
CA PRO A 2 20.33 -15.23 5.48
C PRO A 2 20.00 -14.05 4.55
N ARG A 3 20.68 -13.97 3.40
CA ARG A 3 20.44 -12.91 2.42
C ARG A 3 19.11 -13.16 1.70
N PRO A 4 18.25 -12.14 1.48
CA PRO A 4 17.02 -12.32 0.72
C PRO A 4 17.33 -12.71 -0.72
N VAL A 5 16.53 -13.63 -1.27
CA VAL A 5 16.64 -14.11 -2.66
C VAL A 5 15.27 -13.97 -3.34
N ALA A 6 15.25 -13.44 -4.55
CA ALA A 6 14.05 -13.37 -5.37
C ALA A 6 13.74 -14.73 -6.01
N HIS A 7 12.47 -15.12 -6.03
CA HIS A 7 12.01 -16.37 -6.64
C HIS A 7 11.24 -16.07 -7.92
N ALA A 8 11.58 -16.77 -9.01
CA ALA A 8 10.81 -16.73 -10.25
C ALA A 8 9.56 -17.59 -10.11
N ILE A 9 8.37 -16.99 -10.25
CA ILE A 9 7.07 -17.67 -10.04
C ILE A 9 6.03 -17.23 -11.09
N GLY A 10 4.94 -17.99 -11.24
CA GLY A 10 3.83 -17.63 -12.14
C GLY A 10 4.05 -17.94 -13.62
N TYR A 11 5.01 -18.80 -13.95
CA TYR A 11 5.39 -19.10 -15.34
C TYR A 11 4.50 -20.11 -16.07
N VAL A 12 3.51 -20.70 -15.40
CA VAL A 12 2.57 -21.65 -16.03
C VAL A 12 1.73 -20.99 -17.13
N VAL A 13 1.49 -19.67 -17.03
CA VAL A 13 0.76 -18.90 -18.05
C VAL A 13 1.69 -17.87 -18.66
N HIS A 14 1.78 -17.87 -19.99
CA HIS A 14 2.63 -16.93 -20.72
C HIS A 14 2.26 -15.47 -20.38
N GLY A 15 3.27 -14.66 -20.04
CA GLY A 15 3.10 -13.25 -19.66
C GLY A 15 2.70 -12.99 -18.19
N LEU A 16 2.59 -14.03 -17.35
CA LEU A 16 2.28 -13.88 -15.92
C LEU A 16 3.46 -14.18 -14.99
N GLY A 17 4.64 -14.49 -15.53
CA GLY A 17 5.86 -14.69 -14.75
C GLY A 17 6.32 -13.40 -14.07
N PHE A 18 6.67 -13.47 -12.79
CA PHE A 18 7.26 -12.36 -12.06
C PHE A 18 8.26 -12.84 -11.00
N TYR A 19 9.09 -11.91 -10.51
CA TYR A 19 10.02 -12.16 -9.43
C TYR A 19 9.39 -11.72 -8.10
N HIS A 20 9.35 -12.64 -7.14
CA HIS A 20 8.85 -12.37 -5.80
C HIS A 20 9.99 -12.35 -4.80
N ILE A 21 10.17 -11.22 -4.12
CA ILE A 21 11.12 -11.08 -3.00
C ILE A 21 10.34 -11.38 -1.72
N PRO A 22 10.61 -12.49 -1.03
CA PRO A 22 9.96 -12.79 0.23
C PRO A 22 10.41 -11.78 1.28
N HIS A 23 9.45 -11.09 1.88
CA HIS A 23 9.67 -10.15 2.97
C HIS A 23 8.66 -10.41 4.10
N PRO A 24 9.02 -10.16 5.37
CA PRO A 24 8.04 -10.08 6.45
C PRO A 24 6.94 -9.07 6.08
N PRO A 25 5.69 -9.22 6.55
CA PRO A 25 4.63 -8.27 6.24
C PRO A 25 5.13 -6.85 6.39
N LEU A 26 5.12 -6.08 5.29
CA LEU A 26 5.48 -4.67 5.39
C LEU A 26 4.53 -4.05 6.41
N PRO A 27 5.01 -3.18 7.30
CA PRO A 27 4.13 -2.34 8.08
C PRO A 27 3.19 -1.69 7.07
N ARG A 28 1.89 -2.02 7.14
CA ARG A 28 0.91 -1.27 6.36
C ARG A 28 1.17 0.17 6.73
N ALA A 29 1.44 1.03 5.74
CA ALA A 29 1.57 2.45 6.01
C ALA A 29 0.31 2.80 6.78
N LYS A 30 0.46 3.15 8.07
CA LYS A 30 -0.70 3.59 8.83
C LYS A 30 -1.23 4.74 8.01
N LYS A 31 -2.48 4.64 7.54
CA LYS A 31 -3.17 5.81 6.98
C LYS A 31 -3.24 6.82 8.10
N GLU A 32 -2.20 7.62 8.25
CA GLU A 32 -2.14 8.70 9.20
C GLU A 32 -3.03 9.79 8.61
N LEU A 33 -4.31 9.72 8.95
CA LEU A 33 -5.35 10.67 8.54
C LEU A 33 -5.17 12.08 9.15
N LYS A 34 -3.96 12.35 9.66
CA LYS A 34 -3.51 13.62 10.23
C LYS A 34 -2.33 14.21 9.47
N SER A 35 -1.81 13.51 8.46
CA SER A 35 -0.81 14.07 7.55
C SER A 35 -1.49 14.85 6.43
N ALA A 36 -0.95 16.01 6.12
CA ALA A 36 -1.47 16.89 5.09
C ALA A 36 -0.36 17.34 4.14
N LEU A 37 -0.72 17.47 2.87
CA LEU A 37 0.07 18.17 1.88
C LEU A 37 -0.35 19.63 1.98
N THR A 38 0.58 20.46 2.44
CA THR A 38 0.39 21.90 2.59
C THR A 38 1.06 22.59 1.40
N SER A 39 0.26 23.15 0.50
CA SER A 39 0.71 23.82 -0.70
C SER A 39 0.62 25.34 -0.53
N VAL A 40 1.67 26.05 -0.92
CA VAL A 40 1.67 27.52 -0.91
C VAL A 40 1.29 28.02 -2.31
N VAL A 41 0.18 28.74 -2.40
CA VAL A 41 -0.39 29.27 -3.65
C VAL A 41 -0.33 30.79 -3.64
N GLY A 42 -0.02 31.42 -4.78
CA GLY A 42 0.03 32.89 -4.90
C GLY A 42 1.29 33.55 -4.32
N GLY A 43 2.27 32.76 -3.89
CA GLY A 43 3.55 33.23 -3.36
C GLY A 43 4.49 32.08 -3.04
N GLN A 44 5.56 32.37 -2.30
CA GLN A 44 6.49 31.38 -1.77
C GLN A 44 6.68 31.64 -0.28
N LEU A 45 6.79 30.56 0.50
CA LEU A 45 7.05 30.64 1.93
C LEU A 45 8.15 29.65 2.30
N SER A 46 9.03 30.05 3.20
CA SER A 46 9.98 29.13 3.82
C SER A 46 9.24 28.19 4.78
N LYS A 47 9.88 27.08 5.12
CA LYS A 47 9.38 26.12 6.11
C LYS A 47 9.04 26.78 7.45
N GLU A 48 9.87 27.70 7.90
CA GLU A 48 9.70 28.46 9.15
C GLU A 48 8.48 29.39 9.07
N GLN A 49 8.29 30.05 7.92
CA GLN A 49 7.10 30.88 7.69
C GLN A 49 5.83 30.02 7.70
N VAL A 50 5.83 28.86 7.03
CA VAL A 50 4.70 27.92 7.07
C VAL A 50 4.42 27.48 8.52
N GLN A 51 5.45 27.15 9.30
CA GLN A 51 5.30 26.79 10.70
C GLN A 51 4.67 27.91 11.53
N GLN A 52 5.13 29.15 11.38
CA GLN A 52 4.58 30.31 12.08
C GLN A 52 3.12 30.55 11.71
N GLN A 53 2.76 30.43 10.43
CA GLN A 53 1.37 30.58 9.98
C GLN A 53 0.48 29.47 10.56
N LEU A 54 0.93 28.22 10.57
CA LEU A 54 0.19 27.11 11.16
C LEU A 54 -0.01 27.29 12.68
N GLN A 55 0.99 27.77 13.41
CA GLN A 55 0.86 28.10 14.84
C GLN A 55 -0.14 29.23 15.10
N ARG A 56 -0.25 30.21 14.20
CA ARG A 56 -1.25 31.29 14.29
C ARG A 56 -2.67 30.78 14.02
N ILE A 57 -2.85 29.91 13.03
CA ILE A 57 -4.16 29.36 12.64
C ILE A 57 -4.68 28.37 13.68
N PHE A 58 -3.81 27.56 14.26
CA PHE A 58 -4.13 26.55 15.26
C PHE A 58 -3.50 26.92 16.61
N PRO A 59 -4.14 27.82 17.38
CA PRO A 59 -3.63 28.26 18.67
C PRO A 59 -3.72 27.11 19.68
N GLY A 60 -2.65 26.35 19.79
CA GLY A 60 -2.50 25.23 20.71
C GLY A 60 -1.03 24.88 20.90
N LYS A 61 -0.70 24.21 22.01
CA LYS A 61 0.64 23.63 22.20
C LYS A 61 0.76 22.39 21.31
N TRP A 62 1.07 22.61 20.04
CA TRP A 62 1.35 21.57 19.07
C TRP A 62 2.73 21.80 18.46
N ASP A 63 3.56 20.76 18.49
CA ASP A 63 4.85 20.78 17.85
C ASP A 63 4.69 20.34 16.39
N TRP A 64 4.87 21.28 15.47
CA TRP A 64 4.60 21.06 14.06
C TRP A 64 5.77 20.33 13.39
N GLU A 65 5.56 19.06 13.07
CA GLU A 65 6.46 18.31 12.20
C GLU A 65 6.20 18.70 10.74
N ILE A 66 7.14 19.45 10.15
CA ILE A 66 7.10 19.87 8.74
C ILE A 66 8.27 19.23 7.99
N THR A 67 7.97 18.60 6.86
CA THR A 67 8.97 18.03 5.93
C THR A 67 8.86 18.72 4.59
N ASP A 68 9.99 19.15 4.04
CA ASP A 68 10.03 19.70 2.69
C ASP A 68 9.59 18.66 1.67
N HIS A 69 8.77 19.09 0.72
CA HIS A 69 8.32 18.29 -0.40
C HIS A 69 8.58 19.06 -1.70
N VAL A 70 8.08 18.54 -2.83
CA VAL A 70 8.36 19.07 -4.16
C VAL A 70 7.64 20.40 -4.40
N GLN A 71 8.33 21.40 -4.98
CA GLN A 71 7.74 22.62 -5.52
C GLN A 71 6.81 23.39 -4.56
N ASN A 72 7.36 24.00 -3.50
CA ASN A 72 6.58 24.88 -2.60
C ASN A 72 5.42 24.17 -1.89
N THR A 73 5.58 22.86 -1.69
CA THR A 73 4.69 22.02 -0.91
C THR A 73 5.45 21.41 0.27
N PHE A 74 4.72 21.15 1.35
CA PHE A 74 5.27 20.66 2.60
C PHE A 74 4.37 19.56 3.14
N ILE A 75 4.96 18.53 3.74
CA ILE A 75 4.19 17.52 4.48
C ILE A 75 4.13 17.95 5.93
N THR A 76 2.91 18.13 6.45
CA THR A 76 2.66 18.62 7.82
C THR A 76 1.79 17.64 8.59
N LYS A 77 2.07 17.44 9.88
CA LYS A 77 1.21 16.64 10.77
C LYS A 77 0.32 17.53 11.63
N PHE A 78 -0.99 17.37 11.47
CA PHE A 78 -2.01 18.07 12.23
C PHE A 78 -2.22 17.43 13.62
N PRO A 79 -2.69 18.22 14.62
CA PRO A 79 -3.01 17.71 15.96
C PRO A 79 -4.04 16.58 15.95
N SER A 80 -5.06 16.71 15.10
CA SER A 80 -6.11 15.71 14.92
C SER A 80 -6.63 15.65 13.49
N LYS A 81 -7.30 14.54 13.16
CA LYS A 81 -8.03 14.40 11.89
C LYS A 81 -9.12 15.47 11.73
N ILE A 82 -9.76 15.86 12.82
CA ILE A 82 -10.84 16.87 12.81
C ILE A 82 -10.27 18.23 12.42
N ASP A 83 -9.10 18.59 12.94
CA ASP A 83 -8.43 19.87 12.62
C ASP A 83 -8.03 19.92 11.15
N LEU A 84 -7.48 18.83 10.61
CA LEU A 84 -7.17 18.73 9.18
C LEU A 84 -8.44 18.85 8.32
N GLN A 85 -9.51 18.13 8.66
CA GLN A 85 -10.77 18.22 7.91
C GLN A 85 -11.36 19.62 7.95
N ARG A 86 -11.28 20.32 9.09
CA ARG A 86 -11.69 21.73 9.19
C ARG A 86 -10.84 22.61 8.29
N ALA A 87 -9.52 22.47 8.32
CA ALA A 87 -8.61 23.24 7.47
C ALA A 87 -8.92 23.09 5.97
N ILE A 88 -9.23 21.88 5.55
CA ILE A 88 -9.66 21.57 4.17
C ILE A 88 -11.03 22.19 3.89
N ALA A 89 -12.00 22.01 4.79
CA ALA A 89 -13.37 22.51 4.61
C ALA A 89 -13.46 24.04 4.54
N PHE A 90 -12.58 24.76 5.25
CA PHE A 90 -12.47 26.21 5.17
C PHE A 90 -11.74 26.71 3.91
N GLY A 91 -11.22 25.82 3.07
CA GLY A 91 -10.55 26.18 1.82
C GLY A 91 -9.15 26.77 2.02
N GLY A 92 -8.46 26.33 3.07
CA GLY A 92 -7.10 26.80 3.39
C GLY A 92 -7.07 28.06 4.25
N ALA A 93 -5.91 28.74 4.27
CA ALA A 93 -5.69 29.93 5.07
C ALA A 93 -4.96 31.04 4.29
N ASP A 94 -5.43 32.27 4.42
CA ASP A 94 -4.76 33.45 3.88
C ASP A 94 -3.54 33.81 4.71
N VAL A 95 -2.42 34.08 4.03
CA VAL A 95 -1.18 34.52 4.69
C VAL A 95 -1.09 36.04 4.57
N ARG A 96 -1.23 36.71 5.71
CA ARG A 96 -1.13 38.18 5.82
C ARG A 96 0.08 38.54 6.65
N GLU A 97 1.24 38.60 6.00
CA GLU A 97 2.52 38.90 6.63
C GLU A 97 3.30 39.93 5.80
N ALA A 98 4.02 40.83 6.47
CA ALA A 98 4.83 41.84 5.80
C ALA A 98 5.95 41.17 4.99
N GLY A 99 6.06 41.51 3.71
CA GLY A 99 7.02 40.88 2.79
C GLY A 99 6.49 39.65 2.05
N VAL A 100 5.27 39.19 2.33
CA VAL A 100 4.60 38.14 1.56
C VAL A 100 3.64 38.78 0.54
N PRO A 101 3.65 38.35 -0.75
CA PRO A 101 2.74 38.90 -1.76
C PRO A 101 1.26 38.78 -1.37
N PRO A 102 0.43 39.80 -1.66
CA PRO A 102 -1.00 39.71 -1.44
C PRO A 102 -1.60 38.59 -2.28
N GLY A 103 -2.50 37.80 -1.68
CA GLY A 103 -3.09 36.62 -2.32
C GLY A 103 -2.31 35.31 -2.05
N THR A 104 -1.24 35.35 -1.27
CA THR A 104 -0.56 34.12 -0.80
C THR A 104 -1.46 33.35 0.17
N ARG A 105 -1.65 32.07 -0.08
CA ARG A 105 -2.51 31.16 0.70
C ARG A 105 -1.86 29.82 0.93
N LEU A 106 -2.13 29.23 2.09
CA LEU A 106 -1.89 27.82 2.37
C LEU A 106 -3.13 27.02 1.97
N GLN A 107 -2.95 26.01 1.14
CA GLN A 107 -3.97 25.00 0.83
C GLN A 107 -3.58 23.67 1.47
N PHE A 108 -4.58 22.94 1.94
CA PHE A 108 -4.38 21.67 2.63
C PHE A 108 -5.09 20.57 1.87
N GLU A 109 -4.39 19.46 1.69
CA GLU A 109 -4.97 18.21 1.17
C GLU A 109 -4.53 17.06 2.07
N VAL A 110 -5.34 15.99 2.14
CA VAL A 110 -4.94 14.80 2.90
C VAL A 110 -3.75 14.15 2.21
N TRP A 111 -2.65 13.98 2.94
CA TRP A 111 -1.46 13.31 2.42
C TRP A 111 -1.36 11.88 2.94
N HIS A 112 -1.06 10.98 2.02
CA HIS A 112 -0.71 9.61 2.31
C HIS A 112 0.57 9.28 1.56
N GLU A 113 1.51 8.63 2.25
CA GLU A 113 2.66 8.04 1.58
C GLU A 113 2.13 7.09 0.51
N LYS A 114 2.58 7.31 -0.73
CA LYS A 114 2.23 6.44 -1.84
C LYS A 114 2.88 5.09 -1.55
N GLU A 115 2.08 4.05 -1.34
CA GLU A 115 2.62 2.69 -1.25
C GLU A 115 3.30 2.38 -2.60
N GLU A 116 4.63 2.36 -2.61
CA GLU A 116 5.41 1.92 -3.76
C GLU A 116 5.40 0.39 -3.82
N GLY A 117 4.79 -0.14 -4.87
CA GLY A 117 4.68 -1.57 -5.10
C GLY A 117 3.30 -1.97 -5.60
N PHE A 118 3.27 -2.99 -6.45
CA PHE A 118 2.01 -3.54 -6.93
C PHE A 118 1.48 -4.53 -5.90
N LEU A 119 0.37 -4.21 -5.23
CA LEU A 119 -0.34 -5.18 -4.41
C LEU A 119 -0.90 -6.28 -5.31
N LEU A 120 -0.25 -7.44 -5.27
CA LEU A 120 -0.67 -8.59 -6.07
C LEU A 120 -2.08 -9.03 -5.64
N PRO A 121 -3.06 -9.07 -6.54
CA PRO A 121 -4.37 -9.64 -6.26
C PRO A 121 -4.21 -11.09 -5.79
N LYS A 122 -5.03 -11.46 -4.80
CA LYS A 122 -4.99 -12.78 -4.18
C LYS A 122 -6.25 -13.57 -4.52
N VAL A 123 -6.08 -14.81 -4.95
CA VAL A 123 -7.17 -15.67 -5.41
C VAL A 123 -7.08 -17.05 -4.78
N TRP A 124 -8.25 -17.64 -4.54
CA TRP A 124 -8.38 -19.05 -4.20
C TRP A 124 -8.47 -19.89 -5.47
N ILE A 125 -7.66 -20.93 -5.55
CA ILE A 125 -7.65 -21.88 -6.68
C ILE A 125 -7.95 -23.27 -6.15
N ARG A 126 -8.79 -24.00 -6.90
CA ARG A 126 -9.03 -25.43 -6.68
C ARG A 126 -8.13 -26.25 -7.59
N VAL A 127 -7.48 -27.25 -7.04
CA VAL A 127 -6.54 -28.13 -7.73
C VAL A 127 -7.10 -29.55 -7.76
N TYR A 128 -7.48 -30.01 -8.94
CA TYR A 128 -8.04 -31.34 -9.17
C TYR A 128 -6.98 -32.29 -9.74
N GLY A 129 -7.25 -33.59 -9.66
CA GLY A 129 -6.40 -34.64 -10.22
C GLY A 129 -5.24 -35.07 -9.32
N ILE A 130 -5.02 -34.41 -8.18
CA ILE A 130 -4.07 -34.84 -7.14
C ILE A 130 -4.71 -35.90 -6.23
N ARG A 131 -4.08 -37.08 -6.16
CA ARG A 131 -4.49 -38.17 -5.25
C ARG A 131 -4.53 -37.66 -3.80
N LYS A 132 -5.48 -38.16 -3.00
CA LYS A 132 -5.67 -37.71 -1.60
C LYS A 132 -4.39 -37.82 -0.76
N SER A 133 -3.60 -38.88 -0.94
CA SER A 133 -2.31 -39.07 -0.27
C SER A 133 -1.24 -38.02 -0.62
N LEU A 134 -1.36 -37.36 -1.78
CA LEU A 134 -0.42 -36.33 -2.24
C LEU A 134 -0.92 -34.91 -1.95
N ARG A 135 -2.14 -34.73 -1.43
CA ARG A 135 -2.72 -33.43 -1.03
C ARG A 135 -2.17 -32.97 0.34
N GLU A 136 -0.86 -33.05 0.50
CA GLU A 136 -0.14 -32.57 1.66
C GLU A 136 0.26 -31.10 1.47
N PHE A 137 0.53 -30.42 2.59
CA PHE A 137 0.82 -29.00 2.61
C PHE A 137 1.93 -28.61 1.65
N LEU A 138 3.08 -29.29 1.69
CA LEU A 138 4.24 -28.97 0.84
C LEU A 138 3.98 -29.22 -0.64
N ASN A 139 3.25 -30.29 -0.98
CA ASN A 139 2.92 -30.60 -2.37
C ASN A 139 1.95 -29.56 -2.95
N LEU A 140 0.91 -29.19 -2.21
CA LEU A 140 -0.01 -28.13 -2.60
C LEU A 140 0.69 -26.77 -2.66
N TRP A 141 1.61 -26.50 -1.72
CA TRP A 141 2.42 -25.29 -1.75
C TRP A 141 3.27 -25.19 -3.01
N ALA A 142 3.94 -26.28 -3.38
CA ALA A 142 4.72 -26.39 -4.62
C ALA A 142 3.84 -26.15 -5.84
N VAL A 143 2.63 -26.73 -5.90
CA VAL A 143 1.69 -26.50 -7.00
C VAL A 143 1.29 -25.03 -7.11
N GLY A 144 1.00 -24.37 -5.99
CA GLY A 144 0.67 -22.95 -5.96
C GLY A 144 1.80 -22.06 -6.50
N SER A 145 3.06 -22.42 -6.21
CA SER A 145 4.24 -21.65 -6.62
C SER A 145 4.41 -21.56 -8.15
N MET A 146 3.89 -22.55 -8.87
CA MET A 146 3.91 -22.56 -10.34
C MET A 146 2.97 -21.50 -10.93
N LEU A 147 1.87 -21.19 -10.23
CA LEU A 147 0.83 -20.26 -10.66
C LEU A 147 1.05 -18.83 -10.14
N GLY A 148 1.74 -18.66 -9.02
CA GLY A 148 1.97 -17.36 -8.37
C GLY A 148 2.64 -17.52 -7.00
N SER A 149 2.58 -16.48 -6.15
CA SER A 149 3.17 -16.52 -4.81
C SER A 149 2.20 -17.19 -3.83
N THR A 150 2.45 -18.46 -3.47
CA THR A 150 1.62 -19.17 -2.49
C THR A 150 1.58 -18.43 -1.16
N GLN A 151 0.38 -18.11 -0.70
CA GLN A 151 0.13 -17.38 0.55
C GLN A 151 -0.28 -18.33 1.67
N THR A 152 -1.16 -19.29 1.37
CA THR A 152 -1.58 -20.34 2.30
C THR A 152 -2.23 -21.51 1.55
N VAL A 153 -2.39 -22.64 2.24
CA VAL A 153 -3.08 -23.83 1.77
C VAL A 153 -4.21 -24.15 2.75
N ASP A 154 -5.42 -24.31 2.24
CA ASP A 154 -6.58 -24.71 3.03
C ASP A 154 -6.56 -26.24 3.21
N MET A 155 -5.82 -26.70 4.23
CA MET A 155 -5.62 -28.12 4.49
C MET A 155 -6.88 -28.84 4.95
N GLU A 156 -7.78 -28.14 5.64
CA GLU A 156 -9.06 -28.70 6.09
C GLU A 156 -9.93 -29.04 4.87
N MET A 157 -10.14 -28.07 3.98
CA MET A 157 -10.89 -28.30 2.75
C MET A 157 -10.19 -29.31 1.83
N SER A 158 -8.86 -29.24 1.71
CA SER A 158 -8.09 -30.13 0.83
C SER A 158 -8.13 -31.61 1.24
N ARG A 159 -8.27 -31.88 2.55
CA ARG A 159 -8.39 -33.25 3.08
C ARG A 159 -9.80 -33.81 2.95
N ASN A 160 -10.81 -32.94 3.02
CA ASN A 160 -12.22 -33.32 3.06
C ASN A 160 -12.95 -33.22 1.71
N SER A 161 -12.29 -32.69 0.68
CA SER A 161 -12.85 -32.60 -0.67
C SER A 161 -12.08 -33.47 -1.68
N ASP A 162 -12.57 -33.50 -2.91
CA ASP A 162 -11.93 -34.15 -4.07
C ASP A 162 -10.80 -33.31 -4.69
N PHE A 163 -10.62 -32.06 -4.25
CA PHE A 163 -9.60 -31.12 -4.73
C PHE A 163 -8.69 -30.61 -3.60
N GLY A 164 -7.52 -30.08 -3.97
CA GLY A 164 -6.71 -29.22 -3.10
C GLY A 164 -7.12 -27.76 -3.24
N ARG A 165 -7.00 -26.94 -2.19
CA ARG A 165 -7.36 -25.52 -2.24
C ARG A 165 -6.21 -24.66 -1.75
N ILE A 166 -5.77 -23.74 -2.62
CA ILE A 166 -4.57 -22.92 -2.40
C ILE A 166 -4.94 -21.45 -2.58
N PHE A 167 -4.41 -20.60 -1.70
CA PHE A 167 -4.49 -19.16 -1.83
C PHE A 167 -3.17 -18.64 -2.38
N ILE A 168 -3.21 -17.98 -3.54
CA ILE A 168 -2.01 -17.46 -4.22
C ILE A 168 -2.16 -15.98 -4.54
N ALA A 169 -1.04 -15.26 -4.56
CA ALA A 169 -0.95 -13.90 -5.09
C ALA A 169 -0.42 -13.95 -6.53
N VAL A 170 -1.10 -13.29 -7.47
CA VAL A 170 -0.84 -13.37 -8.91
C VAL A 170 -0.78 -11.99 -9.53
N LEU A 171 -0.12 -11.85 -10.68
CA LEU A 171 -0.02 -10.57 -11.38
C LEU A 171 -1.37 -10.12 -11.94
N ASN A 172 -2.14 -11.04 -12.54
CA ASN A 172 -3.45 -10.75 -13.09
C ASN A 172 -4.40 -11.95 -12.91
N PRO A 173 -5.46 -11.83 -12.08
CA PRO A 173 -6.33 -12.95 -11.73
C PRO A 173 -7.22 -13.38 -12.89
N ARG A 174 -7.37 -12.56 -13.96
CA ARG A 174 -8.18 -12.92 -15.13
C ARG A 174 -7.55 -14.02 -15.97
N PHE A 175 -6.23 -14.17 -15.92
CA PHE A 175 -5.49 -15.15 -16.71
C PHE A 175 -5.13 -16.41 -15.92
N ASN A 176 -5.36 -16.42 -14.61
CA ASN A 176 -5.20 -17.61 -13.78
C ASN A 176 -6.53 -18.36 -13.71
N PRO A 177 -6.56 -19.67 -14.01
CA PRO A 177 -7.80 -20.43 -13.93
C PRO A 177 -8.22 -20.59 -12.46
N SER A 178 -9.52 -20.46 -12.18
CA SER A 178 -10.10 -20.79 -10.87
C SER A 178 -9.91 -22.27 -10.49
N THR A 179 -9.55 -23.09 -11.48
CA THR A 179 -9.41 -24.54 -11.41
C THR A 179 -8.18 -25.02 -12.17
N LEU A 180 -7.27 -25.70 -11.49
CA LEU A 180 -6.09 -26.36 -12.07
C LEU A 180 -6.33 -27.88 -12.12
N ARG A 181 -5.95 -28.56 -13.20
CA ARG A 181 -5.96 -30.03 -13.30
C ARG A 181 -4.53 -30.55 -13.37
N CYS A 182 -4.18 -31.46 -12.47
CA CYS A 182 -2.90 -32.18 -12.47
C CYS A 182 -3.09 -33.61 -12.99
N GLY A 183 -2.25 -34.05 -13.92
CA GLY A 183 -2.21 -35.43 -14.40
C GLY A 183 -1.08 -36.22 -13.74
N TYR A 184 -1.29 -37.52 -13.56
CA TYR A 184 -0.25 -38.49 -13.19
C TYR A 184 -0.25 -39.60 -14.25
N ARG A 185 0.92 -40.16 -14.58
CA ARG A 185 1.03 -41.40 -15.35
C ARG A 185 0.85 -42.59 -14.41
#